data_AF-A0A4U7EJZ5-F1
#
_entry.id   AF-A0A4U7EJZ5-F1
#
_cell.length_a   1.000
_cell.length_b   1.000
_cell.length_c   1.000
_cell.angle_alpha   90.00
_cell.angle_beta   90.00
_cell.angle_gamma   90.00
#
_symmetry.space_group_name_H-M   'P 1'
#
loop_
_entity.id
_entity.type
_entity.pdbx_description
1 polymer ?
#
loop_
_entity_poly.entity_id
_entity_poly.type
_entity_poly.pdbx_seq_one_letter_code
_entity_poly.pdbx_strand_id
1 'polypeptide(L)'
;MQATSTDGSAHEEFEQLVAKAFSRLGYTANWIEGGGDTDVEIRSPEHIVVEVKARSNGQVNSLEVTNIDKHRRQRGADHAIVVAPGFAPKVIENAETTDLTTIAIDELVELLDRRDQYAVAPEETMDLLTRSGAFQDDRLDILDESIQARLDAGETLLAVIQALERADGPVETAEDVRWIVVGMEDSDEIPTTEEIRSALQLLAHPSIGVVTQDEDGYRVTTDYENGVQLVRSLGNIVQSSVEADDS
;
A
#
# COMPACT_ATOMS: atom_id res chain seq x y z
N MET A 1 7.52 -18.99 -5.06
CA MET A 1 7.24 -18.84 -3.61
C MET A 1 6.32 -19.96 -3.11
N GLN A 2 5.08 -20.08 -3.61
CA GLN A 2 4.16 -21.16 -3.23
C GLN A 2 4.74 -22.58 -3.40
N ALA A 3 5.35 -22.89 -4.55
CA ALA A 3 5.96 -24.20 -4.80
C ALA A 3 7.09 -24.54 -3.81
N THR A 4 7.99 -23.58 -3.55
CA THR A 4 9.13 -23.74 -2.64
C THR A 4 8.69 -23.85 -1.17
N SER A 5 7.58 -23.20 -0.80
CA SER A 5 7.05 -23.21 0.58
C SER A 5 6.57 -24.61 1.03
N THR A 6 6.14 -25.44 0.08
CA THR A 6 5.69 -26.82 0.32
C THR A 6 6.77 -27.86 -0.02
N ASP A 7 7.93 -27.43 -0.50
CA ASP A 7 9.09 -28.29 -0.71
C ASP A 7 10.04 -28.24 0.49
N GLY A 8 9.98 -29.28 1.32
CA GLY A 8 10.84 -29.39 2.51
C GLY A 8 12.35 -29.51 2.21
N SER A 9 12.74 -29.65 0.94
CA SER A 9 14.14 -29.70 0.51
C SER A 9 14.67 -28.38 -0.04
N ALA A 10 13.81 -27.37 -0.24
CA ALA A 10 14.15 -26.07 -0.81
C ALA A 10 14.08 -24.93 0.22
N HIS A 11 14.46 -25.22 1.47
CA HIS A 11 14.28 -24.30 2.60
C HIS A 11 15.01 -22.96 2.42
N GLU A 12 16.28 -22.98 2.03
CA GLU A 12 17.09 -21.77 1.78
C GLU A 12 16.54 -20.96 0.60
N GLU A 13 16.08 -21.64 -0.46
CA GLU A 13 15.46 -20.96 -1.60
C GLU A 13 14.16 -20.24 -1.16
N PHE A 14 13.38 -20.86 -0.27
CA PHE A 14 12.17 -20.25 0.25
C PHE A 14 12.47 -18.99 1.07
N GLU A 15 13.49 -19.04 1.93
CA GLU A 15 13.94 -17.87 2.72
C GLU A 15 14.39 -16.71 1.82
N GLN A 16 15.19 -17.00 0.79
CA GLN A 16 15.63 -15.99 -0.18
C GLN A 16 14.45 -15.36 -0.94
N LEU A 17 13.45 -16.17 -1.30
CA LEU A 17 12.24 -15.67 -1.94
C LEU A 17 11.43 -14.77 -1.01
N VAL A 18 11.32 -15.11 0.28
CA VAL A 18 10.66 -14.26 1.29
C VAL A 18 11.42 -12.95 1.48
N ALA A 19 12.75 -12.96 1.57
CA ALA A 19 13.54 -11.73 1.64
C ALA A 19 13.28 -10.83 0.43
N LYS A 20 13.28 -11.42 -0.78
CA LYS A 20 12.97 -10.70 -2.02
C LYS A 20 11.54 -10.15 -2.03
N ALA A 21 10.58 -10.87 -1.45
CA ALA A 21 9.21 -10.40 -1.28
C ALA A 21 9.16 -9.10 -0.47
N PHE A 22 9.79 -9.10 0.70
CA PHE A 22 9.86 -7.91 1.55
C PHE A 22 10.62 -6.76 0.88
N SER A 23 11.67 -7.04 0.11
CA SER A 23 12.31 -6.00 -0.72
C SER A 23 11.36 -5.40 -1.77
N ARG A 24 10.51 -6.23 -2.41
CA ARG A 24 9.52 -5.74 -3.38
C ARG A 24 8.40 -4.92 -2.74
N LEU A 25 8.06 -5.20 -1.49
CA LEU A 25 7.17 -4.35 -0.68
C LEU A 25 7.79 -2.98 -0.37
N GLY A 26 9.08 -2.78 -0.67
CA GLY A 26 9.80 -1.52 -0.46
C GLY A 26 10.65 -1.50 0.81
N TYR A 27 10.82 -2.65 1.48
CA TYR A 27 11.60 -2.72 2.71
C TYR A 27 13.10 -2.94 2.47
N THR A 28 13.92 -2.48 3.41
CA THR A 28 15.34 -2.88 3.46
C THR A 28 15.44 -4.25 4.13
N ALA A 29 15.19 -5.32 3.36
CA ALA A 29 15.18 -6.71 3.81
C ALA A 29 16.43 -7.47 3.34
N ASN A 30 17.01 -8.28 4.21
CA ASN A 30 18.17 -9.13 3.90
C ASN A 30 17.93 -10.57 4.37
N TRP A 31 18.25 -11.55 3.52
CA TRP A 31 18.35 -12.94 3.93
C TRP A 31 19.64 -13.17 4.73
N ILE A 32 19.55 -14.02 5.74
CA ILE A 32 20.66 -14.41 6.62
C ILE A 32 20.95 -15.88 6.37
N GLU A 33 22.18 -16.17 5.93
CA GLU A 33 22.60 -17.52 5.62
C GLU A 33 22.87 -18.35 6.88
N GLY A 34 22.29 -19.56 6.92
CA GLY A 34 22.61 -20.61 7.89
C GLY A 34 21.55 -20.84 8.96
N GLY A 35 21.31 -22.11 9.30
CA GLY A 35 20.35 -22.50 10.34
C GLY A 35 20.90 -22.24 11.74
N GLY A 36 20.26 -21.36 12.50
CA GLY A 36 20.61 -21.08 13.90
C GLY A 36 20.36 -19.65 14.37
N ASP A 37 19.96 -18.77 13.47
CA ASP A 37 19.54 -17.38 13.72
C ASP A 37 18.21 -17.14 12.98
N THR A 38 17.70 -15.91 12.97
CA THR A 38 16.54 -15.55 12.14
C THR A 38 16.88 -15.65 10.65
N ASP A 39 15.89 -15.99 9.83
CA ASP A 39 16.09 -16.28 8.40
C ASP A 39 16.17 -15.00 7.56
N VAL A 40 15.35 -13.98 7.89
CA VAL A 40 15.33 -12.69 7.20
C VAL A 40 15.29 -11.55 8.22
N GLU A 41 15.99 -10.45 7.93
CA GLU A 41 16.01 -9.23 8.76
C GLU A 41 15.59 -8.02 7.92
N ILE A 42 14.55 -7.32 8.38
CA ILE A 42 14.10 -6.04 7.84
C ILE A 42 14.70 -4.94 8.72
N ARG A 43 15.30 -3.92 8.12
CA ARG A 43 15.95 -2.79 8.84
C ARG A 43 15.25 -1.45 8.66
N SER A 44 14.35 -1.35 7.69
CA SER A 44 13.61 -0.14 7.37
C SER A 44 12.31 -0.54 6.69
N PRO A 45 11.16 0.11 7.00
CA PRO A 45 11.02 1.27 7.90
C PRO A 45 11.22 0.98 9.39
N GLU A 46 11.06 -0.27 9.82
CA GLU A 46 11.28 -0.72 11.21
C GLU A 46 12.27 -1.90 11.28
N HIS A 47 12.86 -2.16 12.45
CA HIS A 47 13.75 -3.31 12.64
C HIS A 47 12.96 -4.55 13.06
N ILE A 48 12.81 -5.50 12.13
CA ILE A 48 12.00 -6.71 12.33
C ILE A 48 12.81 -7.95 11.98
N VAL A 49 12.64 -8.99 12.79
CA VAL A 49 13.10 -10.35 12.43
C VAL A 49 11.97 -11.14 11.80
N VAL A 50 12.32 -11.92 10.79
CA VAL A 50 11.38 -12.74 10.04
C VAL A 50 11.87 -14.18 10.05
N GLU A 51 10.99 -15.06 10.51
CA GLU A 51 11.18 -16.51 10.60
C GLU A 51 10.37 -17.20 9.52
N VAL A 52 11.01 -17.97 8.67
CA VAL A 52 10.40 -18.65 7.53
C VAL A 52 10.26 -20.13 7.86
N LYS A 53 9.06 -20.69 7.65
CA LYS A 53 8.79 -22.11 7.95
C LYS A 53 8.18 -22.79 6.73
N ALA A 54 8.98 -23.59 6.04
CA ALA A 54 8.49 -24.50 5.00
C ALA A 54 7.78 -25.71 5.62
N ARG A 55 6.69 -26.17 4.99
CA ARG A 55 5.89 -27.31 5.47
C ARG A 55 5.31 -28.10 4.29
N SER A 56 5.71 -29.35 4.15
CA SER A 56 5.23 -30.23 3.06
C SER A 56 3.75 -30.58 3.15
N ASN A 57 3.16 -30.53 4.35
CA ASN A 57 1.72 -30.64 4.56
C ASN A 57 0.97 -29.30 4.39
N GLY A 58 1.65 -28.23 3.98
CA GLY A 58 1.05 -26.92 3.71
C GLY A 58 0.68 -26.11 4.95
N GLN A 59 0.99 -26.57 6.17
CA GLN A 59 0.57 -25.86 7.38
C GLN A 59 1.51 -26.06 8.57
N VAL A 60 1.76 -24.97 9.29
CA VAL A 60 2.47 -24.97 10.58
C VAL A 60 1.49 -25.23 11.72
N ASN A 61 1.76 -26.31 12.48
CA ASN A 61 0.91 -26.75 13.59
C ASN A 61 1.36 -26.24 14.97
N SER A 62 2.61 -25.77 15.09
CA SER A 62 3.18 -25.23 16.33
C SER A 62 4.36 -24.32 16.01
N LEU A 63 4.57 -23.31 16.87
CA LEU A 63 5.71 -22.39 16.82
C LEU A 63 6.53 -22.50 18.11
N GLU A 64 7.85 -22.43 17.98
CA GLU A 64 8.77 -22.31 19.11
C GLU A 64 8.93 -20.83 19.49
N VAL A 65 7.85 -20.23 20.00
CA VAL A 65 7.74 -18.80 20.34
C VAL A 65 8.94 -18.31 21.17
N THR A 66 9.38 -19.09 22.16
CA THR A 66 10.52 -18.73 23.01
C THR A 66 11.81 -18.54 22.21
N ASN A 67 12.03 -19.35 21.17
CA ASN A 67 13.23 -19.24 20.35
C ASN A 67 13.14 -18.04 19.40
N ILE A 68 11.95 -17.77 18.85
CA ILE A 68 11.68 -16.60 18.00
C ILE A 68 11.90 -15.30 18.79
N ASP A 69 11.32 -15.19 19.99
CA ASP A 69 11.52 -14.02 20.85
C ASP A 69 12.98 -13.88 21.31
N LYS A 70 13.70 -14.99 21.51
CA LYS A 70 15.14 -14.96 21.74
C LYS A 70 15.89 -14.37 20.54
N HIS A 71 15.63 -14.80 19.31
CA HIS A 71 16.26 -14.25 18.10
C HIS A 71 15.94 -12.76 17.93
N ARG A 72 14.66 -12.37 18.09
CA ARG A 72 14.22 -10.97 18.07
C ARG A 72 15.04 -10.10 19.02
N ARG A 73 15.14 -10.51 20.29
CA ARG A 73 15.91 -9.78 21.32
C ARG A 73 17.41 -9.77 21.04
N GLN A 74 17.97 -10.86 20.53
CA GLN A 74 19.40 -10.94 20.18
C GLN A 74 19.75 -9.99 19.04
N ARG A 75 18.85 -9.81 18.08
CA ARG A 75 18.99 -8.85 16.98
C ARG A 75 18.63 -7.41 17.38
N GLY A 76 17.91 -7.22 18.49
CA GLY A 76 17.42 -5.91 18.90
C GLY A 76 16.24 -5.43 18.07
N ALA A 77 15.52 -6.34 17.42
CA ALA A 77 14.35 -6.03 16.63
C ALA A 77 13.14 -5.69 17.51
N ASP A 78 12.30 -4.80 16.99
CA ASP A 78 11.10 -4.32 17.63
C ASP A 78 10.00 -5.40 17.60
N HIS A 79 9.88 -6.08 16.46
CA HIS A 79 8.83 -7.09 16.23
C HIS A 79 9.38 -8.37 15.58
N ALA A 80 8.55 -9.43 15.58
CA ALA A 80 8.86 -10.67 14.89
C ALA A 80 7.68 -11.16 14.05
N ILE A 81 7.98 -11.53 12.80
CA ILE A 81 7.02 -12.06 11.83
C ILE A 81 7.39 -13.50 11.50
N VAL A 82 6.39 -14.38 11.39
CA VAL A 82 6.55 -15.74 10.90
C VAL A 82 5.85 -15.90 9.56
N VAL A 83 6.58 -16.37 8.56
CA VAL A 83 6.08 -16.61 7.20
C VAL A 83 6.01 -18.12 6.94
N ALA A 84 4.87 -18.63 6.47
CA ALA A 84 4.70 -20.05 6.16
C ALA A 84 3.64 -20.27 5.08
N PRO A 85 3.52 -21.47 4.48
CA PRO A 85 2.42 -21.75 3.54
C PRO A 85 1.02 -21.54 4.16
N GLY A 86 0.89 -21.77 5.46
CA GLY A 86 -0.37 -21.69 6.20
C GLY A 86 -0.17 -21.96 7.69
N PHE A 87 -1.15 -21.61 8.51
CA PHE A 87 -1.11 -21.79 9.97
C PHE A 87 -2.35 -22.51 10.50
N ALA A 88 -2.17 -23.41 11.46
CA ALA A 88 -3.29 -24.03 12.16
C ALA A 88 -4.00 -23.00 13.06
N PRO A 89 -5.31 -23.11 13.31
CA PRO A 89 -6.06 -22.14 14.12
C PRO A 89 -5.42 -21.86 15.49
N LYS A 90 -4.91 -22.90 16.16
CA LYS A 90 -4.20 -22.76 17.43
C LYS A 90 -2.93 -21.90 17.34
N VAL A 91 -2.25 -21.92 16.20
CA VAL A 91 -1.05 -21.10 15.98
C VAL A 91 -1.43 -19.63 15.80
N ILE A 92 -2.54 -19.37 15.11
CA ILE A 92 -3.11 -18.03 14.93
C ILE A 92 -3.49 -17.44 16.30
N GLU A 93 -4.26 -18.18 17.12
CA GLU A 93 -4.63 -17.77 18.48
C GLU A 93 -3.39 -17.50 19.36
N ASN A 94 -2.34 -18.31 19.22
CA ASN A 94 -1.10 -18.10 19.96
C ASN A 94 -0.36 -16.83 19.52
N ALA A 95 -0.38 -16.47 18.23
CA ALA A 95 0.29 -15.28 17.72
C ALA A 95 -0.25 -14.00 18.37
N GLU A 96 -1.57 -13.93 18.58
CA GLU A 96 -2.23 -12.80 19.25
C GLU A 96 -1.72 -12.57 20.68
N THR A 97 -1.40 -13.66 21.39
CA THR A 97 -1.00 -13.62 22.81
C THR A 97 0.52 -13.55 23.02
N THR A 98 1.30 -13.59 21.94
CA THR A 98 2.77 -13.73 22.02
C THR A 98 3.53 -12.57 21.37
N ASP A 99 2.84 -11.50 21.00
CA ASP A 99 3.42 -10.34 20.31
C ASP A 99 4.20 -10.72 19.04
N LEU A 100 3.65 -11.68 18.30
CA LEU A 100 4.18 -12.13 17.02
C LEU A 100 3.13 -11.90 15.94
N THR A 101 3.57 -11.73 14.70
CA THR A 101 2.68 -11.76 13.54
C THR A 101 2.92 -13.01 12.73
N THR A 102 1.84 -13.67 12.30
CA THR A 102 1.93 -14.78 11.34
C THR A 102 1.31 -14.37 10.02
N ILE A 103 2.04 -14.54 8.92
CA ILE A 103 1.56 -14.24 7.58
C ILE A 103 1.72 -15.48 6.69
N ALA A 104 0.61 -15.93 6.11
CA ALA A 104 0.68 -17.03 5.17
C ALA A 104 1.08 -16.51 3.77
N ILE A 105 1.53 -17.44 2.91
CA ILE A 105 2.11 -17.05 1.61
C ILE A 105 1.08 -16.40 0.71
N ASP A 106 -0.18 -16.80 0.80
CA ASP A 106 -1.23 -16.25 -0.04
C ASP A 106 -1.47 -14.77 0.32
N GLU A 107 -1.51 -14.43 1.61
CA GLU A 107 -1.66 -13.05 2.09
C GLU A 107 -0.41 -12.19 1.78
N LEU A 108 0.80 -12.78 1.81
CA LEU A 108 2.02 -12.08 1.38
C LEU A 108 2.00 -11.78 -0.12
N VAL A 109 1.47 -12.68 -0.95
CA VAL A 109 1.28 -12.45 -2.38
C VAL A 109 0.25 -11.34 -2.61
N GLU A 110 -0.85 -11.37 -1.86
CA GLU A 110 -1.88 -10.33 -1.92
C GLU A 110 -1.37 -8.92 -1.56
N LEU A 111 -0.46 -8.81 -0.60
CA LEU A 111 0.24 -7.56 -0.30
C LEU A 111 1.13 -7.10 -1.46
N LEU A 112 1.84 -8.03 -2.10
CA LEU A 112 2.69 -7.73 -3.26
C LEU A 112 1.88 -7.21 -4.45
N ASP A 113 0.74 -7.83 -4.73
CA ASP A 113 -0.13 -7.44 -5.83
C ASP A 113 -0.67 -6.01 -5.62
N ARG A 114 -1.08 -5.67 -4.39
CA ARG A 114 -1.53 -4.31 -4.03
C ARG A 114 -0.39 -3.29 -4.12
N ARG A 115 0.82 -3.64 -3.68
CA ARG A 115 2.01 -2.79 -3.84
C ARG A 115 2.31 -2.51 -5.31
N ASP A 116 2.32 -3.55 -6.14
CA ASP A 116 2.61 -3.43 -7.57
C ASP A 116 1.53 -2.60 -8.30
N GLN A 117 0.27 -2.75 -7.91
CA GLN A 117 -0.87 -2.11 -8.58
C GLN A 117 -1.11 -0.66 -8.12
N TYR A 118 -1.01 -0.38 -6.83
CA TYR A 118 -1.44 0.90 -6.23
C TYR A 118 -0.30 1.70 -5.59
N ALA A 119 0.94 1.20 -5.66
CA ALA A 119 2.12 1.81 -5.05
C ALA A 119 1.92 2.09 -3.54
N VAL A 120 1.26 1.17 -2.83
CA VAL A 120 1.03 1.23 -1.37
C VAL A 120 2.35 1.48 -0.64
N ALA A 121 2.42 2.45 0.27
CA ALA A 121 3.66 2.81 0.95
C ALA A 121 4.18 1.68 1.87
N PRO A 122 5.51 1.52 2.01
CA PRO A 122 6.04 0.50 2.90
C PRO A 122 5.66 0.77 4.37
N GLU A 123 5.55 2.02 4.80
CA GLU A 123 5.15 2.40 6.16
C GLU A 123 3.72 1.92 6.48
N GLU A 124 2.80 2.08 5.53
CA GLU A 124 1.39 1.69 5.69
C GLU A 124 1.22 0.17 5.86
N THR A 125 1.95 -0.60 5.07
CA THR A 125 1.95 -2.07 5.21
C THR A 125 2.70 -2.51 6.47
N MET A 126 3.74 -1.78 6.88
CA MET A 126 4.47 -2.06 8.12
C MET A 126 3.58 -1.92 9.35
N ASP A 127 2.81 -0.84 9.44
CA ASP A 127 1.86 -0.58 10.54
C ASP A 127 0.83 -1.70 10.72
N LEU A 128 0.54 -2.47 9.66
CA LEU A 128 -0.34 -3.63 9.70
C LEU A 128 0.41 -4.92 10.04
N LEU A 129 1.66 -5.07 9.57
CA LEU A 129 2.52 -6.23 9.81
C LEU A 129 3.08 -6.29 11.23
N THR A 130 3.16 -5.17 11.95
CA THR A 130 3.65 -5.10 13.35
C THR A 130 2.55 -5.33 14.38
N ARG A 131 1.29 -5.52 13.96
CA ARG A 131 0.19 -5.89 14.88
C ARG A 131 0.27 -7.37 15.22
N SER A 132 0.28 -7.70 16.52
CA SER A 132 0.24 -9.08 17.02
C SER A 132 -0.96 -9.85 16.46
N GLY A 133 -0.80 -11.15 16.21
CA GLY A 133 -1.84 -12.01 15.62
C GLY A 133 -1.61 -12.34 14.14
N ALA A 134 -2.55 -13.07 13.54
CA ALA A 134 -2.44 -13.39 12.12
C ALA A 134 -2.71 -12.17 11.25
N PHE A 135 -1.95 -12.05 10.17
CA PHE A 135 -2.23 -11.13 9.08
C PHE A 135 -3.24 -11.82 8.16
N GLN A 136 -4.50 -11.35 8.18
CA GLN A 136 -5.63 -11.96 7.46
C GLN A 136 -6.47 -10.87 6.77
N ASP A 137 -7.59 -11.29 6.18
CA ASP A 137 -8.53 -10.46 5.42
C ASP A 137 -8.92 -9.17 6.15
N ASP A 138 -9.10 -9.19 7.47
CA ASP A 138 -9.44 -7.99 8.25
C ASP A 138 -8.38 -6.87 8.16
N ARG A 139 -7.10 -7.22 8.03
CA ARG A 139 -6.03 -6.24 7.81
C ARG A 139 -5.90 -5.84 6.35
N LEU A 140 -6.19 -6.75 5.43
CA LEU A 140 -6.26 -6.45 4.01
C LEU A 140 -7.42 -5.49 3.72
N ASP A 141 -8.56 -5.65 4.38
CA ASP A 141 -9.72 -4.75 4.29
C ASP A 141 -9.33 -3.32 4.72
N ILE A 142 -8.58 -3.17 5.82
CA ILE A 142 -8.07 -1.85 6.26
C ILE A 142 -7.15 -1.22 5.19
N LEU A 143 -6.31 -2.03 4.53
CA LEU A 143 -5.46 -1.55 3.45
C LEU A 143 -6.29 -1.22 2.19
N ASP A 144 -7.32 -2.00 1.89
CA ASP A 144 -8.19 -1.77 0.75
C ASP A 144 -9.04 -0.51 0.94
N GLU A 145 -9.45 -0.20 2.17
CA GLU A 145 -10.11 1.07 2.51
C GLU A 145 -9.21 2.29 2.18
N SER A 146 -7.92 2.21 2.47
CA SER A 146 -6.99 3.32 2.16
C SER A 146 -6.69 3.44 0.67
N ILE A 147 -6.60 2.31 -0.04
CA ILE A 147 -6.48 2.27 -1.50
C ILE A 147 -7.73 2.87 -2.12
N GLN A 148 -8.92 2.48 -1.66
CA GLN A 148 -10.19 2.99 -2.16
C GLN A 148 -10.30 4.50 -1.96
N ALA A 149 -9.96 5.02 -0.78
CA ALA A 149 -9.95 6.46 -0.55
C ALA A 149 -9.05 7.23 -1.55
N ARG A 150 -7.94 6.63 -1.98
CA ARG A 150 -7.07 7.21 -3.02
C ARG A 150 -7.69 7.13 -4.42
N LEU A 151 -8.43 6.07 -4.71
CA LEU A 151 -9.19 5.94 -5.97
C LEU A 151 -10.31 6.97 -6.02
N ASP A 152 -11.08 7.11 -4.95
CA ASP A 152 -12.19 8.09 -4.84
C ASP A 152 -11.68 9.53 -4.97
N ALA A 153 -10.51 9.83 -4.39
CA ALA A 153 -9.84 11.12 -4.59
C ALA A 153 -9.46 11.34 -6.07
N GLY A 154 -9.03 10.28 -6.77
CA GLY A 154 -8.78 10.29 -8.20
C GLY A 154 -10.04 10.56 -9.02
N GLU A 155 -11.16 9.92 -8.67
CA GLU A 155 -12.46 10.14 -9.30
C GLU A 155 -12.97 11.57 -9.05
N THR A 156 -12.77 12.08 -7.85
CA THR A 156 -13.09 13.47 -7.49
C THR A 156 -12.35 14.47 -8.39
N LEU A 157 -11.08 14.22 -8.74
CA LEU A 157 -10.35 15.07 -9.70
C LEU A 157 -11.05 15.11 -11.05
N LEU A 158 -11.50 13.96 -11.56
CA LEU A 158 -12.19 13.86 -12.84
C LEU A 158 -13.56 14.56 -12.81
N ALA A 159 -14.33 14.32 -11.74
CA ALA A 159 -15.63 14.95 -11.53
C ALA A 159 -15.53 16.48 -11.49
N VAL A 160 -14.49 17.04 -10.84
CA VAL A 160 -14.24 18.49 -10.81
C VAL A 160 -13.96 19.06 -12.20
N ILE A 161 -13.14 18.40 -13.02
CA ILE A 161 -12.87 18.85 -14.40
C ILE A 161 -14.17 18.90 -15.20
N GLN A 162 -14.96 17.82 -15.13
CA GLN A 162 -16.20 17.71 -15.88
C GLN A 162 -17.28 18.71 -15.40
N ALA A 163 -17.37 18.96 -14.09
CA ALA A 163 -18.27 19.95 -13.51
C ALA A 163 -17.95 21.38 -13.99
N LEU A 164 -16.67 21.76 -13.99
CA LEU A 164 -16.23 23.07 -14.46
C LEU A 164 -16.40 23.24 -15.97
N GLU A 165 -16.17 22.20 -16.76
CA GLU A 165 -16.47 22.22 -18.21
C GLU A 165 -17.97 22.44 -18.45
N ARG A 166 -18.82 21.73 -17.70
CA ARG A 166 -20.28 21.84 -17.81
C ARG A 166 -20.84 23.20 -17.37
N ALA A 167 -20.17 23.87 -16.44
CA ALA A 167 -20.55 25.21 -15.98
C ALA A 167 -20.48 26.27 -17.10
N ASP A 168 -19.65 26.03 -18.13
CA ASP A 168 -19.46 26.94 -19.28
C ASP A 168 -19.17 28.39 -18.85
N GLY A 169 -18.37 28.55 -17.79
CA GLY A 169 -18.10 29.81 -17.13
C GLY A 169 -17.36 29.67 -15.79
N PRO A 170 -17.04 30.78 -15.11
CA PRO A 170 -16.46 30.74 -13.77
C PRO A 170 -17.42 30.14 -12.76
N VAL A 171 -16.87 29.37 -11.83
CA VAL A 171 -17.58 28.90 -10.64
C VAL A 171 -16.89 29.50 -9.41
N GLU A 172 -17.62 30.32 -8.65
CA GLU A 172 -17.05 31.19 -7.61
C GLU A 172 -16.38 30.39 -6.48
N THR A 173 -17.02 29.31 -6.01
CA THR A 173 -16.56 28.57 -4.83
C THR A 173 -16.49 27.06 -5.04
N ALA A 174 -15.69 26.40 -4.19
CA ALA A 174 -15.65 24.93 -4.13
C ALA A 174 -17.01 24.31 -3.75
N GLU A 175 -17.85 25.03 -3.01
CA GLU A 175 -19.20 24.58 -2.67
C GLU A 175 -20.10 24.58 -3.91
N ASP A 176 -19.98 25.58 -4.77
CA ASP A 176 -20.74 25.63 -6.03
C ASP A 176 -20.29 24.53 -6.99
N VAL A 177 -18.98 24.28 -7.10
CA VAL A 177 -18.45 23.14 -7.88
C VAL A 177 -19.02 21.82 -7.35
N ARG A 178 -19.05 21.65 -6.01
CA ARG A 178 -19.65 20.47 -5.39
C ARG A 178 -21.11 20.30 -5.79
N TRP A 179 -21.91 21.37 -5.81
CA TRP A 179 -23.32 21.30 -6.23
C TRP A 179 -23.49 20.88 -7.69
N ILE A 180 -22.56 21.26 -8.57
CA ILE A 180 -22.56 20.81 -9.96
C ILE A 180 -22.23 19.32 -10.03
N VAL A 181 -21.22 18.85 -9.29
CA VAL A 181 -20.87 17.42 -9.18
C VAL A 181 -22.07 16.61 -8.67
N VAL A 182 -22.71 17.04 -7.57
CA VAL A 182 -23.94 16.43 -7.03
C VAL A 182 -25.05 16.35 -8.08
N GLY A 183 -25.18 17.37 -8.94
CA GLY A 183 -26.18 17.40 -10.00
C GLY A 183 -25.86 16.53 -11.21
N MET A 184 -24.64 16.02 -11.32
CA MET A 184 -24.17 15.13 -12.39
C MET A 184 -24.14 13.66 -11.98
N GLU A 185 -23.88 13.39 -10.71
CA GLU A 185 -23.73 12.06 -10.14
C GLU A 185 -25.10 11.40 -9.87
N ASP A 186 -25.30 10.17 -10.35
CA ASP A 186 -26.34 9.26 -9.86
C ASP A 186 -25.82 8.39 -8.67
N SER A 187 -24.68 8.79 -8.08
CA SER A 187 -23.99 8.08 -6.99
C SER A 187 -24.47 8.53 -5.61
N ASP A 188 -24.53 7.59 -4.67
CA ASP A 188 -24.77 7.88 -3.25
C ASP A 188 -23.51 8.45 -2.55
N GLU A 189 -22.33 8.30 -3.16
CA GLU A 189 -21.04 8.67 -2.58
C GLU A 189 -20.54 10.00 -3.17
N ILE A 190 -20.87 11.09 -2.47
CA ILE A 190 -20.69 12.45 -2.95
C ILE A 190 -19.47 13.07 -2.27
N PRO A 191 -18.48 13.60 -3.03
CA PRO A 191 -17.35 14.31 -2.45
C PRO A 191 -17.79 15.46 -1.53
N THR A 192 -17.11 15.59 -0.41
CA THR A 192 -17.23 16.71 0.52
C THR A 192 -16.68 17.99 -0.10
N THR A 193 -17.08 19.14 0.43
CA THR A 193 -16.54 20.44 -0.04
C THR A 193 -15.03 20.55 0.16
N GLU A 194 -14.47 19.84 1.15
CA GLU A 194 -13.02 19.81 1.38
C GLU A 194 -12.27 19.00 0.31
N GLU A 195 -12.82 17.85 -0.09
CA GLU A 195 -12.26 17.04 -1.18
C GLU A 195 -12.30 17.80 -2.51
N ILE A 196 -13.42 18.48 -2.80
CA ILE A 196 -13.53 19.35 -3.98
C ILE A 196 -12.49 20.48 -3.91
N ARG A 197 -12.30 21.12 -2.76
CA ARG A 197 -11.28 22.16 -2.59
C ARG A 197 -9.87 21.62 -2.81
N SER A 198 -9.56 20.46 -2.25
CA SER A 198 -8.26 19.80 -2.39
C SER A 198 -7.98 19.42 -3.85
N ALA A 199 -8.99 18.90 -4.55
CA ALA A 199 -8.94 18.62 -5.98
C ALA A 199 -8.68 19.88 -6.81
N LEU A 200 -9.40 20.97 -6.55
CA LEU A 200 -9.19 22.26 -7.22
C LEU A 200 -7.77 22.79 -7.01
N GLN A 201 -7.23 22.70 -5.79
CA GLN A 201 -5.87 23.12 -5.48
C GLN A 201 -4.82 22.32 -6.27
N LEU A 202 -4.99 21.00 -6.34
CA LEU A 202 -4.09 20.13 -7.11
C LEU A 202 -4.18 20.42 -8.61
N LEU A 203 -5.40 20.50 -9.15
CA LEU A 203 -5.62 20.75 -10.59
C LEU A 203 -5.16 22.15 -11.03
N ALA A 204 -5.13 23.12 -10.12
CA ALA A 204 -4.60 24.45 -10.35
C ALA A 204 -3.07 24.55 -10.21
N HIS A 205 -2.41 23.50 -9.71
CA HIS A 205 -0.97 23.50 -9.56
C HIS A 205 -0.29 23.63 -10.93
N PRO A 206 0.79 24.44 -11.09
CA PRO A 206 1.41 24.69 -12.39
C PRO A 206 1.99 23.46 -13.11
N SER A 207 2.26 22.37 -12.38
CA SER A 207 2.69 21.09 -13.00
C SER A 207 1.54 20.32 -13.66
N ILE A 208 0.28 20.72 -13.43
CA ILE A 208 -0.93 20.13 -14.01
C ILE A 208 -1.64 21.17 -14.88
N GLY A 209 -2.05 22.31 -14.30
CA GLY A 209 -2.57 23.48 -15.02
C GLY A 209 -3.94 23.29 -15.68
N VAL A 210 -4.76 22.35 -15.20
CA VAL A 210 -6.09 22.06 -15.75
C VAL A 210 -7.12 23.08 -15.30
N VAL A 211 -6.96 23.61 -14.08
CA VAL A 211 -7.83 24.64 -13.51
C VAL A 211 -7.06 25.94 -13.33
N THR A 212 -7.71 27.06 -13.56
CA THR A 212 -7.24 28.37 -13.12
C THR A 212 -8.19 28.93 -12.09
N GLN A 213 -7.66 29.70 -11.15
CA GLN A 213 -8.44 30.48 -10.19
C GLN A 213 -8.08 31.95 -10.34
N ASP A 214 -9.09 32.78 -10.63
CA ASP A 214 -8.96 34.24 -10.68
C ASP A 214 -10.01 34.92 -9.79
N GLU A 215 -10.20 36.23 -9.94
CA GLU A 215 -11.16 37.01 -9.14
C GLU A 215 -12.62 36.57 -9.34
N ASP A 216 -12.97 35.97 -10.48
CA ASP A 216 -14.33 35.50 -10.73
C ASP A 216 -14.53 34.02 -10.32
N GLY A 217 -13.47 33.30 -9.96
CA GLY A 217 -13.54 31.92 -9.47
C GLY A 217 -12.73 30.91 -10.28
N TYR A 218 -13.17 29.64 -10.25
CA TYR A 218 -12.51 28.51 -10.89
C TYR A 218 -13.01 28.29 -12.31
N ARG A 219 -12.09 28.01 -13.25
CA ARG A 219 -12.38 27.65 -14.64
C ARG A 219 -11.42 26.58 -15.14
N VAL A 220 -11.91 25.70 -16.02
CA VAL A 220 -11.02 24.81 -16.79
C VAL A 220 -10.28 25.59 -17.87
N THR A 221 -9.04 25.21 -18.12
CA THR A 221 -8.19 25.83 -19.16
C THR A 221 -8.33 25.14 -20.52
N THR A 222 -8.93 23.95 -20.54
CA THR A 222 -9.10 23.09 -21.72
C THR A 222 -10.31 22.17 -21.54
N ASP A 223 -10.64 21.38 -22.57
CA ASP A 223 -11.73 20.39 -22.51
C ASP A 223 -11.37 19.20 -21.61
N TYR A 224 -12.37 18.39 -21.26
CA TYR A 224 -12.20 17.24 -20.36
C TYR A 224 -11.13 16.26 -20.83
N GLU A 225 -11.12 15.91 -22.12
CA GLU A 225 -10.16 14.92 -22.66
C GLU A 225 -8.72 15.42 -22.51
N ASN A 226 -8.46 16.68 -22.84
CA ASN A 226 -7.14 17.30 -22.66
C ASN A 226 -6.80 17.50 -21.17
N GLY A 227 -7.78 17.81 -20.33
CA GLY A 227 -7.62 17.93 -18.88
C GLY A 227 -7.13 16.63 -18.25
N VAL A 228 -7.73 15.49 -18.63
CA VAL A 228 -7.29 14.16 -18.19
C VAL A 228 -5.87 13.84 -18.66
N GLN A 229 -5.50 14.24 -19.88
CA GLN A 229 -4.13 14.05 -20.38
C GLN A 229 -3.11 14.86 -19.57
N LEU A 230 -3.44 16.08 -19.17
CA LEU A 230 -2.58 16.91 -18.32
C LEU A 230 -2.37 16.29 -16.93
N VAL A 231 -3.42 15.78 -16.29
CA VAL A 231 -3.28 15.05 -15.00
C VAL A 231 -2.37 13.83 -15.15
N ARG A 232 -2.57 13.02 -16.20
CA ARG A 232 -1.71 11.85 -16.48
C ARG A 232 -0.26 12.23 -16.75
N SER A 233 -0.04 13.40 -17.34
CA SER A 233 1.30 13.88 -17.67
C SER A 233 2.17 14.18 -16.45
N LEU A 234 1.56 14.36 -15.26
CA LEU A 234 2.29 14.60 -14.01
C LEU A 234 3.36 13.54 -13.76
N GLY A 235 3.04 12.26 -14.02
CA GLY A 235 4.00 11.16 -13.86
C GLY A 235 5.24 11.33 -14.75
N ASN A 236 5.06 11.77 -16.00
CA ASN A 236 6.15 12.00 -16.94
C ASN A 236 7.02 13.21 -16.56
N ILE A 237 6.39 14.27 -16.04
CA ILE A 237 7.08 15.49 -15.58
C ILE A 237 7.99 15.15 -14.39
N VAL A 238 7.48 14.37 -13.44
CA VAL A 238 8.26 13.93 -12.28
C VAL A 238 9.41 13.02 -12.72
N GLN A 239 9.17 12.03 -13.59
CA GLN A 239 10.23 11.14 -14.07
C GLN A 239 11.37 11.89 -14.76
N SER A 240 11.05 12.86 -15.62
CA SER A 240 12.05 13.67 -16.34
C SER A 240 12.98 14.45 -15.40
N SER A 241 12.49 14.77 -14.20
CA SER A 241 13.28 15.48 -13.19
C SER A 241 14.24 14.55 -12.45
N VAL A 242 13.82 13.30 -12.19
CA VAL A 242 14.66 12.28 -11.51
C VAL A 242 15.83 11.85 -12.41
N GLU A 243 15.56 11.60 -13.71
CA GLU A 243 16.61 11.19 -14.66
C GLU A 243 17.65 12.28 -14.92
N ALA A 244 17.28 13.56 -14.75
CA ALA A 244 18.19 14.70 -14.89
C ALA A 244 19.19 14.82 -13.73
N ASP A 245 18.85 14.33 -12.53
CA ASP A 245 19.74 14.33 -11.37
C ASP A 245 20.74 13.15 -11.38
N ASP A 246 20.46 12.08 -12.14
CA ASP A 246 21.32 10.90 -12.31
C ASP A 246 22.33 11.03 -13.49
N SER A 247 22.34 12.15 -14.21
CA SER A 247 23.22 12.43 -15.39
C SER A 247 24.32 13.46 -15.11
#